data_AF-A0A817ABY4-F1
#
_entry.id   AF-A0A817ABY4-F1
#
_cell.length_a   1.000
_cell.length_b   1.000
_cell.length_c   1.000
_cell.angle_alpha   90.00
_cell.angle_beta   90.00
_cell.angle_gamma   90.00
#
_symmetry.space_group_name_H-M   'P 1'
#
loop_
_entity.id
_entity.type
_entity.pdbx_description
1 polymer ?
#
loop_
_entity_poly.entity_id
_entity_poly.type
_entity_poly.pdbx_seq_one_letter_code
_entity_poly.pdbx_strand_id
1 'polypeptide(L)'
;MCIYSSETAVWTSKIVHCSTLVSSIRVKTLNGTVYFNRRLEPNILVSHDFYSESDHSQVVPFPEHLNHNNCNDVLTTSRVFFMYISRLLAQKGENIFKIWRLNNYESWQLSWEMPWLLFFTRVNASV
;
A
#
# COMPACT_ATOMS: atom_id res chain seq x y z
N MET A 1 2.44 -15.04 -11.53
CA MET A 1 1.22 -14.40 -10.98
C MET A 1 0.08 -14.62 -11.97
N CYS A 2 -1.13 -14.88 -11.49
CA CYS A 2 -2.31 -15.03 -12.34
C CYS A 2 -3.33 -13.94 -12.04
N ILE A 3 -3.90 -13.31 -13.07
CA ILE A 3 -4.98 -12.33 -12.97
C ILE A 3 -6.16 -12.83 -13.79
N TYR A 4 -7.35 -12.73 -13.21
CA TYR A 4 -8.60 -13.00 -13.90
C TYR A 4 -9.16 -11.69 -14.46
N SER A 5 -9.52 -11.69 -15.74
CA SER A 5 -10.31 -10.63 -16.35
C SER A 5 -11.79 -11.01 -16.34
N SER A 6 -12.62 -10.23 -15.67
CA SER A 6 -14.08 -10.40 -15.71
C SER A 6 -14.68 -10.00 -17.06
N GLU A 7 -13.99 -9.15 -17.83
CA GLU A 7 -14.47 -8.68 -19.13
C GLU A 7 -14.33 -9.77 -20.19
N THR A 8 -13.22 -10.51 -20.17
CA THR A 8 -12.95 -11.58 -21.14
C THR A 8 -13.21 -12.97 -20.59
N ALA A 9 -13.44 -13.12 -19.29
CA ALA A 9 -13.56 -14.38 -18.57
C ALA A 9 -12.31 -15.30 -18.70
N VAL A 10 -11.13 -14.72 -18.92
CA VAL A 10 -9.87 -15.45 -19.11
C VAL A 10 -8.91 -15.21 -17.95
N TRP A 11 -8.19 -16.26 -17.58
CA TRP A 11 -7.03 -16.19 -16.69
C TRP A 11 -5.77 -15.92 -17.49
N THR A 12 -5.05 -14.86 -17.16
CA THR A 12 -3.74 -14.55 -17.74
C THR A 12 -2.67 -14.83 -16.69
N SER A 13 -1.61 -15.54 -17.08
CA SER A 13 -0.45 -15.82 -16.23
C SER A 13 0.79 -15.13 -16.79
N LYS A 14 1.51 -14.41 -15.92
CA LYS A 14 2.79 -13.78 -16.23
C LYS A 14 3.80 -14.08 -15.12
N ILE A 15 5.05 -14.36 -15.50
CA ILE A 15 6.17 -14.42 -14.56
C ILE A 15 6.64 -12.98 -14.36
N VAL A 16 6.58 -12.49 -13.12
CA VAL A 16 7.04 -11.15 -12.78
C VAL A 16 8.38 -11.30 -12.08
N HIS A 17 9.43 -10.75 -12.67
CA HIS A 17 10.75 -10.73 -12.07
C HIS A 17 10.84 -9.55 -11.11
N CYS A 18 10.95 -9.85 -9.82
CA CYS A 18 11.23 -8.85 -8.80
C CYS A 18 12.66 -9.03 -8.31
N SER A 19 13.44 -7.95 -8.26
CA SER A 19 14.78 -7.94 -7.70
C SER A 19 14.80 -8.18 -6.19
N THR A 20 13.64 -8.20 -5.54
CA THR A 20 13.52 -8.29 -4.08
C THR A 20 12.71 -9.51 -3.64
N LEU A 21 13.21 -10.19 -2.60
CA LEU A 21 12.57 -11.37 -2.01
C LEU A 21 11.33 -10.98 -1.19
N VAL A 22 10.16 -11.48 -1.60
CA VAL A 22 8.86 -11.18 -0.99
C VAL A 22 8.52 -12.25 0.05
N SER A 23 8.44 -11.87 1.32
CA SER A 23 8.20 -12.80 2.44
C SER A 23 6.72 -13.06 2.74
N SER A 24 5.82 -12.17 2.31
CA SER A 24 4.37 -12.30 2.48
C SER A 24 3.67 -11.53 1.36
N ILE A 25 3.01 -12.23 0.45
CA ILE A 25 2.36 -11.63 -0.71
C ILE A 25 0.93 -11.22 -0.34
N ARG A 26 0.75 -10.01 0.21
CA ARG A 26 -0.56 -9.35 0.17
C ARG A 26 -0.66 -8.57 -1.13
N VAL A 27 -1.37 -9.12 -2.09
CA VAL A 27 -1.56 -8.49 -3.40
C VAL A 27 -2.76 -7.57 -3.39
N LYS A 28 -2.58 -6.39 -3.98
CA LYS A 28 -3.64 -5.45 -4.33
C LYS A 28 -3.50 -5.11 -5.81
N THR A 29 -4.62 -4.89 -6.48
CA THR A 29 -4.63 -4.48 -7.89
C THR A 29 -5.35 -3.14 -8.01
N LEU A 30 -4.81 -2.26 -8.84
CA LEU A 30 -5.44 -0.99 -9.19
C LEU A 30 -5.04 -0.63 -10.61
N ASN A 31 -6.02 -0.42 -11.49
CA ASN A 31 -5.82 -0.01 -12.89
C ASN A 31 -4.82 -0.88 -13.67
N GLY A 32 -4.84 -2.20 -13.47
CA GLY A 32 -3.91 -3.14 -14.12
C GLY A 32 -2.53 -3.24 -13.46
N THR A 33 -2.21 -2.35 -12.53
CA THR A 33 -1.00 -2.43 -11.71
C THR A 33 -1.24 -3.33 -10.52
N VAL A 34 -0.28 -4.22 -10.30
CA VAL A 34 -0.20 -5.11 -9.14
C VAL A 34 0.71 -4.48 -8.11
N TYR A 35 0.28 -4.49 -6.85
CA TYR A 35 1.04 -4.04 -5.70
C TYR A 35 1.23 -5.18 -4.71
N PHE A 36 2.46 -5.33 -4.23
CA PHE A 36 2.79 -6.21 -3.12
C PHE A 36 3.84 -5.56 -2.24
N ASN A 37 3.79 -5.83 -0.94
CA ASN A 37 4.71 -5.23 0.03
C ASN A 37 5.69 -6.26 0.58
N ARG A 38 6.87 -5.77 0.93
CA ARG A 38 7.87 -6.53 1.69
C ARG A 38 7.98 -5.91 3.07
N ARG A 39 7.52 -6.63 4.09
CA ARG A 39 7.59 -6.21 5.51
C ARG A 39 8.93 -6.53 6.19
N LEU A 40 10.01 -6.64 5.42
CA LEU A 40 11.37 -6.74 5.96
C LEU A 40 12.04 -5.38 5.81
N GLU A 41 13.04 -5.05 6.64
CA GLU A 41 13.78 -3.80 6.47
C GLU A 41 14.65 -3.83 5.19
N PRO A 42 14.62 -2.77 4.34
CA PRO A 42 13.69 -1.64 4.38
C PRO A 42 12.28 -2.04 3.90
N ASN A 43 11.24 -1.56 4.60
CA ASN A 43 9.87 -1.81 4.21
C ASN A 43 9.58 -1.09 2.89
N ILE A 44 9.24 -1.86 1.85
CA ILE A 44 9.04 -1.35 0.50
C ILE A 44 7.70 -1.81 -0.07
N LEU A 45 7.08 -0.94 -0.86
CA LEU A 45 6.00 -1.27 -1.77
C LEU A 45 6.61 -1.54 -3.15
N VAL A 46 6.23 -2.65 -3.76
CA VAL A 46 6.61 -2.97 -5.13
C VAL A 46 5.36 -2.88 -5.99
N SER A 47 5.46 -2.17 -7.12
CA SER A 47 4.43 -2.09 -8.14
C SER A 47 4.92 -2.66 -9.46
N HIS A 48 4.03 -3.35 -10.15
CA HIS A 48 4.28 -3.87 -11.49
C HIS A 48 3.04 -3.72 -12.35
N ASP A 49 3.19 -3.07 -13.51
CA ASP A 49 2.14 -3.01 -14.53
C ASP A 49 2.04 -4.37 -15.23
N PHE A 50 0.96 -5.11 -14.96
CA PHE A 50 0.79 -6.46 -15.47
C PHE A 50 0.63 -6.52 -16.98
N TYR A 51 0.12 -5.44 -17.59
CA TYR A 51 -0.13 -5.36 -19.04
C TYR A 51 1.03 -4.74 -19.81
N SER A 52 2.08 -4.27 -19.12
CA SER A 52 3.29 -3.76 -19.77
C SER A 52 4.09 -4.90 -20.40
N GLU A 53 4.73 -4.60 -21.54
CA GLU A 53 5.76 -5.46 -22.14
C GLU A 53 7.03 -5.54 -21.29
N SER A 54 7.26 -4.56 -20.41
CA SER A 54 8.39 -4.53 -19.50
C SER A 54 8.15 -5.44 -18.29
N ASP A 55 9.18 -6.19 -17.90
CA ASP A 55 9.19 -6.97 -16.66
C ASP A 55 9.73 -6.18 -15.46
N HIS A 56 10.10 -4.91 -15.66
CA HIS A 56 10.62 -4.07 -14.60
C HIS A 56 9.52 -3.76 -13.58
N SER A 57 9.87 -3.91 -12.30
CA SER A 57 9.04 -3.50 -11.17
C SER A 57 9.55 -2.18 -10.60
N GLN A 58 8.63 -1.31 -10.20
CA GLN A 58 8.95 -0.11 -9.45
C GLN A 58 8.96 -0.42 -7.96
N VAL A 59 9.87 0.24 -7.23
CA VAL A 59 10.04 0.05 -5.79
C VAL A 59 9.94 1.40 -5.12
N VAL A 60 8.99 1.53 -4.20
CA VAL A 60 8.76 2.74 -3.42
C VAL A 60 8.95 2.43 -1.95
N PRO A 61 9.94 3.04 -1.27
CA PRO A 61 10.09 2.92 0.18
C PRO A 61 8.85 3.42 0.89
N PHE A 62 8.42 2.75 1.96
CA PHE A 62 7.35 3.29 2.80
C PHE A 62 7.82 4.59 3.49
N PRO A 63 6.92 5.56 3.72
CA PRO A 63 7.29 6.89 4.20
C PRO A 63 7.74 6.88 5.67
N GLU A 64 7.43 5.82 6.41
CA GLU A 64 7.79 5.67 7.81
C GLU A 64 8.52 4.35 8.04
N HIS A 65 9.59 4.42 8.83
CA HIS A 65 10.27 3.23 9.35
C HIS A 65 9.32 2.52 10.32
N LEU A 66 8.76 1.40 9.87
CA LEU A 66 7.98 0.52 10.73
C LEU A 66 8.92 -0.08 11.77
N ASN A 67 9.01 0.52 12.95
CA ASN A 67 9.51 -0.21 14.11
C ASN A 67 8.52 -1.35 14.36
N HIS A 68 8.98 -2.58 14.10
CA HIS A 68 8.19 -3.82 14.01
C HIS A 68 7.20 -4.07 15.16
N ASN A 69 7.35 -3.39 16.30
CA ASN A 69 6.53 -3.60 17.49
C ASN A 69 5.34 -2.65 17.66
N ASN A 70 5.28 -1.50 16.97
CA ASN A 70 4.40 -0.39 17.39
C ASN A 70 3.48 0.19 16.30
N CYS A 71 3.40 -0.42 15.10
CA CYS A 71 2.58 0.12 14.02
C CYS A 71 1.63 -0.93 13.46
N ASN A 72 0.33 -0.66 13.59
CA ASN A 72 -0.69 -1.34 12.80
C ASN A 72 -0.89 -0.53 11.52
N ASP A 73 -0.60 -1.16 10.39
CA ASP A 73 -0.70 -0.57 9.06
C ASP A 73 -1.71 -1.30 8.17
N VAL A 74 -2.34 -0.54 7.27
CA VAL A 74 -3.27 -1.08 6.27
C VAL A 74 -2.94 -0.51 4.91
N LEU A 75 -2.86 -1.40 3.91
CA LEU A 75 -2.80 -1.05 2.49
C LEU A 75 -4.20 -1.22 1.90
N THR A 76 -4.70 -0.16 1.28
CA THR A 76 -6.01 -0.17 0.64
C THR A 76 -5.99 0.60 -0.67
N THR A 77 -7.02 0.39 -1.47
CA THR A 77 -7.22 1.05 -2.76
C THR A 77 -8.58 1.72 -2.74
N SER A 78 -8.63 3.00 -3.05
CA SER A 78 -9.85 3.65 -3.54
C SER A 78 -9.94 3.44 -5.07
N ARG A 79 -11.06 3.82 -5.70
CA ARG A 79 -11.24 3.66 -7.16
C ARG A 79 -10.09 4.20 -8.01
N VAL A 80 -9.33 5.19 -7.51
CA VAL A 80 -8.28 5.88 -8.28
C VAL A 80 -6.93 5.89 -7.56
N PHE A 81 -6.90 5.66 -6.24
CA PHE A 81 -5.69 5.86 -5.45
C PHE A 81 -5.33 4.68 -4.58
N PHE A 82 -4.05 4.37 -4.58
CA PHE A 82 -3.44 3.48 -3.59
C PHE A 82 -3.15 4.27 -2.31
N MET A 83 -3.58 3.73 -1.18
CA MET A 83 -3.49 4.38 0.13
C MET A 83 -2.78 3.48 1.13
N TYR A 84 -1.90 4.09 1.91
CA TYR A 84 -1.25 3.48 3.05
C TYR A 84 -1.68 4.21 4.30
N ILE A 85 -2.17 3.46 5.26
CA ILE A 85 -2.69 3.96 6.51
C ILE A 85 -1.78 3.43 7.60
N SER A 86 -1.15 4.32 8.36
CA SER A 86 -0.32 3.96 9.51
C SER A 86 -0.88 4.52 10.81
N ARG A 87 -0.82 3.70 11.85
CA ARG A 87 -1.00 4.13 13.24
C ARG A 87 0.37 4.15 13.92
N LEU A 88 0.83 5.33 14.29
CA LEU A 88 2.06 5.51 15.05
C LEU A 88 1.72 5.69 16.53
N LEU A 89 2.29 4.85 17.39
CA LEU A 89 2.34 5.10 18.84
C LEU A 89 3.38 6.19 19.12
N ALA A 90 2.95 7.41 19.44
CA ALA A 90 3.89 8.45 19.86
C ALA A 90 4.45 8.14 21.26
N GLN A 91 5.68 8.56 21.52
CA GLN A 91 6.36 8.34 22.81
C GLN A 91 5.60 8.97 24.00
N LYS A 92 4.71 9.95 23.76
CA LYS A 92 3.89 10.61 24.78
C LYS A 92 2.50 10.00 24.98
N GLY A 93 2.22 8.83 24.41
CA GLY A 93 0.97 8.08 24.62
C GLY A 93 -0.19 8.45 23.67
N GLU A 94 -0.05 9.51 22.88
CA GLU A 94 -1.02 9.83 21.83
C GLU A 94 -0.76 9.00 20.57
N ASN A 95 -1.78 8.26 20.13
CA ASN A 95 -1.73 7.54 18.86
C ASN A 95 -1.99 8.55 17.73
N ILE A 96 -1.07 8.64 16.77
CA ILE A 96 -1.25 9.46 15.57
C ILE A 96 -1.63 8.54 14.41
N PHE A 97 -2.64 8.95 13.66
CA PHE A 97 -3.08 8.29 12.46
C PHE A 97 -2.64 9.11 11.25
N LYS A 98 -1.98 8.45 10.30
CA LYS A 98 -1.57 9.07 9.04
C LYS A 98 -2.14 8.30 7.86
N ILE A 99 -2.63 9.06 6.90
CA ILE A 99 -3.09 8.54 5.61
C ILE A 99 -2.14 9.09 4.55
N TRP A 100 -1.47 8.17 3.89
CA TRP A 100 -0.56 8.43 2.78
C TRP A 100 -1.22 7.97 1.49
N ARG A 101 -1.08 8.77 0.46
CA ARG A 101 -1.52 8.46 -0.89
C ARG A 101 -0.29 8.26 -1.77
N LEU A 102 -0.29 7.22 -2.58
CA LEU A 102 0.75 7.03 -3.60
C LEU A 102 0.48 7.98 -4.77
N ASN A 103 1.45 8.84 -5.07
CA ASN A 103 1.41 9.79 -6.17
C ASN A 103 2.23 9.25 -7.35
N ASN A 104 1.60 9.16 -8.52
CA ASN A 104 2.20 8.70 -9.78
C ASN A 104 3.03 7.42 -9.66
N TYR A 105 2.68 6.52 -8.73
CA TYR A 105 3.40 5.27 -8.48
C TYR A 105 4.84 5.41 -7.97
N GLU A 106 5.31 6.63 -7.69
CA GLU A 106 6.73 6.91 -7.40
C GLU A 106 6.97 7.37 -5.97
N SER A 107 6.02 8.10 -5.36
CA SER A 107 6.25 8.73 -4.07
C SER A 107 5.00 8.76 -3.20
N TRP A 108 5.21 8.72 -1.88
CA TRP A 108 4.14 8.89 -0.92
C TRP A 108 3.89 10.35 -0.63
N GLN A 109 2.62 10.75 -0.66
CA GLN A 109 2.16 12.07 -0.25
C GLN A 109 1.27 11.94 0.98
N LEU A 110 1.63 12.64 2.07
CA LEU A 110 0.79 12.72 3.25
C LEU A 110 -0.51 13.44 2.90
N SER A 111 -1.64 12.74 3.03
CA SER A 111 -2.97 13.30 2.78
C SER A 111 -3.61 13.80 4.06
N TRP A 112 -3.42 13.07 5.17
CA TRP A 112 -3.92 13.47 6.48
C TRP A 112 -3.03 12.98 7.61
N GLU A 113 -2.98 13.78 8.67
CA GLU A 113 -2.41 13.44 9.97
C GLU A 113 -3.35 13.93 11.07
N MET A 114 -3.71 13.05 12.00
CA MET A 114 -4.57 13.42 13.11
C MET A 114 -4.39 12.49 14.32
N PRO A 115 -4.67 12.96 15.54
CA PRO A 115 -4.81 12.10 16.71
C PRO A 115 -5.90 11.04 16.51
N TRP A 116 -5.64 9.81 16.95
CA TRP A 116 -6.55 8.67 16.88
C TRP A 116 -7.93 8.95 17.50
N LEU A 117 -7.96 9.72 18.60
CA LEU A 117 -9.22 10.09 19.28
C LEU A 117 -10.12 10.98 18.40
N LEU A 118 -9.55 11.80 17.51
CA LEU A 118 -10.31 12.67 16.60
C LEU A 118 -10.82 11.93 15.35
N PHE A 119 -10.27 10.76 15.03
CA PHE A 119 -10.73 9.96 13.89
C PHE A 119 -12.16 9.41 14.13
N PHE A 120 -12.43 8.82 15.30
CA PHE A 120 -13.74 8.23 15.60
C PHE A 120 -14.85 9.28 15.77
N THR A 121 -14.54 10.45 16.32
CA THR A 121 -15.54 11.51 16.50
C THR A 121 -16.00 12.08 15.16
N ARG A 122 -15.15 12.10 14.12
CA ARG A 122 -15.54 12.50 12.77
C ARG A 122 -16.29 11.43 11.98
N VAL A 123 -15.90 10.16 12.12
CA VAL A 123 -16.62 9.05 11.46
C VAL A 123 -18.06 8.95 11.97
N ASN A 124 -18.27 9.15 13.27
CA ASN A 124 -19.61 9.10 13.87
C ASN A 124 -20.47 10.35 13.60
N ALA A 125 -19.88 11.48 13.20
CA ALA A 125 -20.63 12.69 12.85
C ALA A 125 -21.12 12.71 11.38
N SER A 126 -20.79 11.67 10.61
CA SER A 126 -21.07 11.57 9.18
C SER A 126 -22.15 10.52 8.84
N VAL A 127 -22.88 10.02 9.85
CA VAL A 127 -23.97 9.05 9.74
C VAL A 127 -25.27 9.68 10.22
#